data_AF-A0AAV1U586-F1
#
_entry.id   AF-A0AAV1U586-F1
#
_cell.length_a   1.000
_cell.length_b   1.000
_cell.length_c   1.000
_cell.angle_alpha   90.00
_cell.angle_beta   90.00
_cell.angle_gamma   90.00
#
_symmetry.space_group_name_H-M   'P 1'
#
loop_
_entity.id
_entity.type
_entity.pdbx_description
1 polymer ?
#
loop_
_entity_poly.entity_id
_entity_poly.type
_entity_poly.pdbx_seq_one_letter_code
_entity_poly.pdbx_strand_id
1 'polypeptide(L)'
;MKSSYKEQWLQAMKSEMKSLEENSTWKLVDMPPGKKAARLVAKEFTQRPGIDYNETFAPVARKESINTALAIAAAEDLEAENADVDTVFLYGEVEEEIYMDQPDGFEDEGSPKKKCLLQKALYGTKQAARQWSNKLSQHLDDQGFKSSAADPCVFVRVTREE
;
A
#
# COMPACT_ATOMS: atom_id res chain seq x y z
N MET A 1 -31.94 -0.85 -15.10
CA MET A 1 -31.25 0.20 -14.31
C MET A 1 -29.91 0.52 -14.95
N LYS A 2 -29.77 1.65 -15.65
CA LYS A 2 -28.44 2.21 -15.97
C LYS A 2 -28.12 3.19 -14.84
N SER A 3 -27.21 2.81 -13.96
CA SER A 3 -26.76 3.65 -12.86
C SER A 3 -26.05 4.88 -13.43
N SER A 4 -26.42 6.07 -12.95
CA SER A 4 -25.76 7.36 -13.23
C SER A 4 -24.25 7.30 -13.02
N TYR A 5 -23.79 6.44 -12.10
CA TYR A 5 -22.39 6.31 -11.72
C TYR A 5 -21.57 5.37 -12.62
N LYS A 6 -22.18 4.73 -13.63
CA LYS A 6 -21.49 3.73 -14.48
C LYS A 6 -20.25 4.31 -15.17
N GLU A 7 -20.35 5.52 -15.69
CA GLU A 7 -19.23 6.18 -16.40
C GLU A 7 -18.11 6.58 -15.43
N GLN A 8 -18.47 7.08 -14.25
CA GLN A 8 -17.51 7.42 -13.20
C GLN A 8 -16.76 6.18 -12.71
N TRP A 9 -17.46 5.05 -12.51
CA TRP A 9 -16.84 3.77 -12.16
C TRP A 9 -15.87 3.26 -13.22
N LEU A 10 -16.24 3.36 -14.50
CA LEU A 10 -15.36 2.95 -15.60
C LEU A 10 -14.13 3.85 -15.70
N GLN A 11 -14.27 5.16 -15.48
CA GLN A 11 -13.14 6.09 -15.44
C GLN A 11 -12.22 5.80 -14.26
N ALA A 12 -12.77 5.56 -13.06
CA ALA A 12 -11.99 5.20 -11.88
C ALA A 12 -11.21 3.88 -12.10
N MET A 13 -11.86 2.83 -12.61
CA MET A 13 -11.21 1.56 -12.95
C MET A 13 -10.09 1.72 -13.97
N LYS A 14 -10.31 2.51 -15.03
CA LYS A 14 -9.26 2.78 -16.02
C LYS A 14 -8.09 3.57 -15.43
N SER A 15 -8.38 4.53 -14.55
CA SER A 15 -7.34 5.30 -13.85
C SER A 15 -6.51 4.42 -12.93
N GLU A 16 -7.16 3.51 -12.20
CA GLU A 16 -6.51 2.54 -11.31
C GLU A 16 -5.67 1.54 -12.11
N MET A 17 -6.20 0.98 -13.20
CA MET A 17 -5.42 0.10 -14.08
C MET A 17 -4.19 0.80 -14.66
N LYS A 18 -4.34 2.07 -15.06
CA LYS A 18 -3.21 2.87 -15.55
C LYS A 18 -2.15 3.09 -14.47
N SER A 19 -2.54 3.40 -13.23
CA SER A 19 -1.58 3.58 -12.13
C SER A 19 -0.84 2.28 -11.81
N LEU A 20 -1.53 1.13 -11.90
CA LEU A 20 -0.93 -0.19 -11.69
C LEU A 20 0.12 -0.54 -12.76
N GLU A 21 -0.16 -0.22 -14.02
CA GLU A 21 0.76 -0.38 -15.15
C GLU A 21 1.97 0.54 -15.05
N GLU A 22 1.75 1.85 -14.80
CA GLU A 22 2.83 2.85 -14.62
C GLU A 22 3.76 2.47 -13.47
N ASN A 23 3.21 1.90 -12.41
CA ASN A 23 3.99 1.44 -11.27
C ASN A 23 4.69 0.09 -11.50
N SER A 24 4.50 -0.59 -12.64
CA SER A 24 5.01 -1.95 -12.85
C SER A 24 4.61 -2.90 -11.71
N THR A 25 3.35 -2.81 -11.27
CA THR A 25 2.86 -3.47 -10.04
C THR A 25 2.93 -4.99 -10.14
N TRP A 26 2.82 -5.55 -11.34
CA TRP A 26 2.95 -6.98 -11.58
C TRP A 26 3.60 -7.27 -12.93
N LYS A 27 4.01 -8.53 -13.10
CA LYS A 27 4.45 -9.11 -14.37
C LYS A 27 3.62 -10.33 -14.72
N LEU A 28 3.32 -10.52 -16.01
CA LEU A 28 2.61 -11.70 -16.48
C LEU A 28 3.55 -12.90 -16.58
N VAL A 29 3.22 -13.98 -15.86
CA VAL A 29 4.02 -15.20 -15.81
C VAL A 29 3.15 -16.44 -15.95
N ASP A 30 3.77 -17.53 -16.38
CA ASP A 30 3.15 -18.86 -16.29
C ASP A 30 3.12 -19.31 -14.83
N MET A 31 2.02 -19.94 -14.44
CA MET A 31 1.83 -20.40 -13.08
C MET A 31 2.72 -21.61 -12.80
N PRO A 32 3.66 -21.54 -11.83
CA PRO A 32 4.48 -22.69 -11.49
C PRO A 32 3.65 -23.80 -10.81
N PRO A 33 4.01 -25.08 -11.01
CA PRO A 33 3.28 -26.19 -10.42
C PRO A 33 3.32 -26.14 -8.88
N GLY A 34 2.15 -26.31 -8.25
CA GLY A 34 2.02 -26.36 -6.79
C GLY A 34 1.74 -25.02 -6.10
N LYS A 35 1.78 -23.88 -6.81
CA LYS A 35 1.34 -22.57 -6.30
C LYS A 35 -0.15 -22.33 -6.60
N LYS A 36 -0.79 -21.43 -5.85
CA LYS A 36 -2.19 -21.01 -6.07
C LYS A 36 -2.25 -19.50 -6.31
N ALA A 37 -3.09 -19.09 -7.25
CA ALA A 37 -3.32 -17.67 -7.51
C ALA A 37 -4.38 -17.12 -6.55
N ALA A 38 -4.14 -15.93 -6.02
CA ALA A 38 -5.16 -15.08 -5.42
C ALA A 38 -6.06 -14.53 -6.54
N ARG A 39 -7.33 -14.26 -6.24
CA ARG A 39 -8.21 -13.59 -7.22
C ARG A 39 -7.89 -12.09 -7.30
N LEU A 40 -8.50 -11.41 -8.26
CA LEU A 40 -8.36 -10.01 -8.69
C LEU A 40 -8.12 -8.94 -7.61
N VAL A 41 -8.69 -9.14 -6.43
CA VAL A 41 -8.30 -8.43 -5.21
C VAL A 41 -7.49 -9.45 -4.44
N ALA A 42 -6.24 -9.14 -4.07
CA ALA A 42 -5.52 -9.96 -3.12
C ALA A 42 -6.45 -10.16 -1.93
N LYS A 43 -7.07 -11.32 -1.84
CA LYS A 43 -8.09 -11.56 -0.85
C LYS A 43 -7.28 -12.01 0.34
N GLU A 44 -7.07 -11.12 1.30
CA GLU A 44 -6.27 -11.39 2.49
C GLU A 44 -6.60 -12.77 3.11
N PHE A 45 -7.89 -13.17 3.10
CA PHE A 45 -8.34 -14.46 3.63
C PHE A 45 -7.88 -15.70 2.85
N THR A 46 -7.38 -15.53 1.62
CA THR A 46 -6.84 -16.61 0.79
C THR A 46 -5.34 -16.83 0.99
N GLN A 47 -4.66 -15.90 1.66
CA GLN A 47 -3.22 -15.99 1.94
C GLN A 47 -2.94 -16.86 3.17
N ARG A 48 -1.86 -17.65 3.11
CA ARG A 48 -1.44 -18.58 4.16
C ARG A 48 -0.16 -18.10 4.86
N PRO A 49 -0.14 -18.03 6.21
CA PRO A 49 1.07 -17.75 6.96
C PRO A 49 2.18 -18.75 6.64
N GLY A 50 3.43 -18.27 6.54
CA GLY A 50 4.61 -19.08 6.23
C GLY A 50 4.73 -19.51 4.76
N ILE A 51 3.78 -19.13 3.91
CA ILE A 51 3.83 -19.38 2.45
C ILE A 51 3.70 -18.06 1.69
N ASP A 52 2.64 -17.31 1.98
CA ASP A 52 2.28 -16.09 1.24
C ASP A 52 2.63 -14.80 2.02
N TYR A 53 2.88 -14.92 3.34
CA TYR A 53 3.40 -13.85 4.20
C TYR A 53 3.98 -14.45 5.50
N ASN A 54 4.91 -13.72 6.12
CA ASN A 54 5.46 -14.06 7.44
C ASN A 54 5.05 -13.07 8.53
N GLU A 55 5.07 -11.77 8.23
CA GLU A 55 4.74 -10.70 9.19
C GLU A 55 3.78 -9.69 8.57
N THR A 56 2.75 -9.31 9.34
CA THR A 56 1.67 -8.43 8.87
C THR A 56 1.49 -7.20 9.75
N PHE A 57 2.24 -7.11 10.85
CA PHE A 57 2.05 -6.05 11.83
C PHE A 57 2.48 -4.70 11.23
N ALA A 58 1.57 -3.74 11.26
CA ALA A 58 1.83 -2.34 10.97
C ALA A 58 1.43 -1.53 12.21
N PRO A 59 2.28 -0.60 12.68
CA PRO A 59 1.92 0.24 13.82
C PRO A 59 0.77 1.19 13.45
N VAL A 60 -0.03 1.55 14.45
CA VAL A 60 -1.12 2.52 14.31
C VAL A 60 -0.85 3.65 15.30
N ALA A 61 -0.92 4.89 14.80
CA ALA A 61 -0.72 6.07 15.63
C ALA A 61 -1.72 6.09 16.79
N ARG A 62 -1.21 6.33 17.99
CA ARG A 62 -2.04 6.41 19.19
C ARG A 62 -2.84 7.71 19.17
N LYS A 63 -4.07 7.65 19.68
CA LYS A 63 -4.93 8.83 19.78
C LYS A 63 -4.29 9.89 20.69
N GLU A 64 -3.63 9.45 21.75
CA GLU A 64 -2.88 10.31 22.68
C GLU A 64 -1.80 11.08 21.92
N SER A 65 -1.01 10.41 21.08
CA SER A 65 0.04 11.03 20.26
C SER A 65 -0.50 12.10 19.31
N ILE A 66 -1.59 11.79 18.59
CA ILE A 66 -2.26 12.74 17.68
C ILE A 66 -2.74 13.97 18.46
N ASN A 67 -3.43 13.76 19.59
CA ASN A 67 -3.93 14.85 20.42
C ASN A 67 -2.79 15.69 21.01
N THR A 68 -1.70 15.07 21.44
CA THR A 68 -0.52 15.77 21.97
C THR A 68 0.13 16.62 20.88
N ALA A 69 0.29 16.10 19.66
CA ALA A 69 0.84 16.88 18.54
C ALA A 69 -0.01 18.12 18.24
N LEU A 70 -1.33 17.96 18.17
CA LEU A 70 -2.27 19.07 17.95
C LEU A 70 -2.26 20.08 19.12
N ALA A 71 -2.15 19.60 20.36
CA ALA A 71 -2.07 20.47 21.54
C ALA A 71 -0.78 21.30 21.56
N ILE A 72 0.36 20.70 21.18
CA ILE A 72 1.63 21.43 21.02
C ILE A 72 1.51 22.48 19.92
N ALA A 73 0.96 22.10 18.76
CA ALA A 73 0.77 23.05 17.66
C ALA A 73 -0.10 24.24 18.08
N ALA A 74 -1.19 24.01 18.79
CA ALA A 74 -2.06 25.08 19.29
C ALA A 74 -1.40 25.95 20.38
N ALA A 75 -0.55 25.37 21.24
CA ALA A 75 0.13 26.09 22.32
C ALA A 75 1.28 26.97 21.81
N GLU A 76 1.96 26.53 20.75
CA GLU A 76 3.12 27.19 20.14
C GLU A 76 2.76 28.01 18.89
N ASP A 77 1.46 28.17 18.59
CA ASP A 77 0.93 28.87 17.40
C ASP A 77 1.51 28.35 16.07
N LEU A 78 1.64 27.03 15.95
CA LEU A 78 2.17 26.35 14.76
C LEU A 78 1.05 25.97 13.77
N GLU A 79 1.41 25.95 12.49
CA GLU A 79 0.53 25.42 11.44
C GLU A 79 0.53 23.89 11.43
N ALA A 80 -0.66 23.30 11.25
CA ALA A 80 -0.85 21.86 11.14
C ALA A 80 -1.50 21.53 9.79
N GLU A 81 -0.85 20.67 9.03
CA GLU A 81 -1.32 20.20 7.73
C GLU A 81 -1.70 18.71 7.79
N ASN A 82 -2.72 18.34 7.03
CA ASN A 82 -3.10 16.94 6.83
C ASN A 82 -2.92 16.58 5.35
N ALA A 83 -2.30 15.42 5.12
CA ALA A 83 -2.13 14.86 3.79
C ALA A 83 -2.65 13.42 3.78
N ASP A 84 -3.42 13.09 2.75
CA ASP A 84 -3.81 11.71 2.42
C ASP A 84 -3.00 11.27 1.20
N VAL A 85 -2.44 10.05 1.27
CA VAL A 85 -1.59 9.52 0.21
C VAL A 85 -2.39 8.51 -0.59
N ASP A 86 -2.76 8.88 -1.81
CA ASP A 86 -3.41 7.97 -2.73
C ASP A 86 -2.48 6.82 -3.14
N THR A 87 -3.04 5.63 -3.34
CA THR A 87 -2.33 4.45 -3.87
C THR A 87 -1.11 4.02 -3.06
N VAL A 88 -1.14 4.33 -1.76
CA VAL A 88 -0.03 4.18 -0.82
C VAL A 88 0.63 2.78 -0.81
N PHE A 89 -0.16 1.73 -1.02
CA PHE A 89 0.33 0.36 -1.03
C PHE A 89 1.23 0.04 -2.23
N LEU A 90 1.05 0.72 -3.37
CA LEU A 90 1.87 0.52 -4.57
C LEU A 90 3.33 0.96 -4.40
N TYR A 91 3.64 1.71 -3.34
CA TYR A 91 5.01 2.11 -3.02
C TYR A 91 5.74 1.07 -2.16
N GLY A 92 5.02 0.13 -1.53
CA GLY A 92 5.60 -0.99 -0.81
C GLY A 92 6.07 -2.08 -1.77
N GLU A 93 7.29 -2.58 -1.60
CA GLU A 93 7.76 -3.75 -2.33
C GLU A 93 7.22 -5.02 -1.65
N VAL A 94 6.91 -6.05 -2.44
CA VAL A 94 6.51 -7.35 -1.90
C VAL A 94 7.72 -8.26 -1.96
N GLU A 95 8.18 -8.71 -0.80
CA GLU A 95 9.28 -9.66 -0.69
C GLU A 95 8.83 -11.10 -1.07
N GLU A 96 7.55 -11.40 -0.87
CA GLU A 96 6.97 -12.72 -1.15
C GLU A 96 6.47 -12.90 -2.60
N GLU A 97 6.53 -14.14 -3.10
CA GLU A 97 5.96 -14.46 -4.42
C GLU A 97 4.44 -14.62 -4.36
N ILE A 98 3.72 -13.53 -4.65
CA ILE A 98 2.25 -13.55 -4.71
C ILE A 98 1.79 -13.59 -6.16
N TYR A 99 1.02 -14.62 -6.49
CA TYR A 99 0.38 -14.78 -7.80
C TYR A 99 -1.08 -14.36 -7.73
N MET A 100 -1.57 -13.70 -8.78
CA MET A 100 -2.90 -13.16 -8.90
C MET A 100 -3.49 -13.48 -10.28
N ASP A 101 -4.80 -13.69 -10.35
CA ASP A 101 -5.53 -13.74 -11.63
C ASP A 101 -5.55 -12.37 -12.31
N GLN A 102 -5.49 -12.35 -13.65
CA GLN A 102 -5.64 -11.11 -14.40
C GLN A 102 -7.00 -10.45 -14.12
N PRO A 103 -7.10 -9.10 -14.17
CA PRO A 103 -8.36 -8.46 -13.87
C PRO A 103 -9.42 -8.74 -14.93
N ASP A 104 -10.63 -9.12 -14.51
CA ASP A 104 -11.80 -9.39 -15.34
C ASP A 104 -12.06 -8.19 -16.26
N GLY A 105 -12.03 -8.43 -17.57
CA GLY A 105 -12.24 -7.39 -18.59
C GLY A 105 -10.99 -6.55 -18.93
N PHE A 106 -9.84 -6.85 -18.31
CA PHE A 106 -8.51 -6.30 -18.64
C PHE A 106 -7.48 -7.43 -18.84
N GLU A 107 -7.94 -8.61 -19.25
CA GLU A 107 -7.08 -9.75 -19.57
C GLU A 107 -6.27 -9.47 -20.85
N ASP A 108 -5.01 -9.89 -20.86
CA ASP A 108 -4.18 -9.86 -22.06
C ASP A 108 -4.73 -10.83 -23.11
N GLU A 109 -5.16 -10.30 -24.26
CA GLU A 109 -5.77 -11.08 -25.34
C GLU A 109 -4.82 -12.18 -25.88
N GLY A 110 -3.51 -11.94 -25.84
CA GLY A 110 -2.48 -12.90 -26.28
C GLY A 110 -2.19 -14.00 -25.26
N SER A 111 -2.42 -13.74 -23.97
CA SER A 111 -2.03 -14.60 -22.86
C SER A 111 -3.07 -14.68 -21.75
N PRO A 112 -4.35 -15.03 -22.02
CA PRO A 112 -5.43 -14.95 -21.03
C PRO A 112 -5.26 -15.91 -19.84
N LYS A 113 -4.45 -16.96 -19.99
CA LYS A 113 -4.19 -17.95 -18.93
C LYS A 113 -3.04 -17.57 -17.98
N LYS A 114 -2.23 -16.56 -18.33
CA LYS A 114 -1.12 -16.13 -17.49
C LYS A 114 -1.64 -15.49 -16.20
N LYS A 115 -0.76 -15.46 -15.19
CA LYS A 115 -1.04 -14.88 -13.88
C LYS A 115 -0.17 -13.65 -13.67
N CYS A 116 -0.69 -12.71 -12.90
CA CYS A 116 0.03 -11.53 -12.43
C CYS A 116 0.88 -11.95 -11.22
N LEU A 117 2.20 -11.93 -11.36
CA LEU A 117 3.11 -12.02 -10.23
C LEU A 117 3.34 -10.61 -9.69
N LEU A 118 2.85 -10.34 -8.48
CA LEU A 118 2.99 -9.05 -7.83
C LEU A 118 4.47 -8.72 -7.59
N GLN A 119 4.84 -7.48 -7.87
CA GLN A 119 6.13 -6.89 -7.55
C GLN A 119 5.98 -5.84 -6.43
N LYS A 120 4.81 -5.20 -6.37
CA LYS A 120 4.45 -4.19 -5.37
C LYS A 120 3.25 -4.63 -4.54
N ALA A 121 3.15 -4.08 -3.34
CA ALA A 121 2.09 -4.42 -2.42
C ALA A 121 0.77 -3.91 -2.98
N LEU A 122 -0.23 -4.78 -3.03
CA LEU A 122 -1.54 -4.45 -3.53
C LEU A 122 -2.52 -4.37 -2.34
N TYR A 123 -3.56 -3.56 -2.50
CA TYR A 123 -4.68 -3.57 -1.57
C TYR A 123 -5.22 -5.00 -1.39
N GLY A 124 -5.45 -5.37 -0.14
CA GLY A 124 -5.92 -6.70 0.25
C GLY A 124 -4.84 -7.76 0.47
N THR A 125 -3.56 -7.47 0.22
CA THR A 125 -2.47 -8.30 0.77
C THR A 125 -2.32 -8.04 2.27
N LYS A 126 -2.12 -9.07 3.09
CA LYS A 126 -2.06 -8.92 4.56
C LYS A 126 -0.87 -8.08 5.04
N GLN A 127 0.20 -8.03 4.26
CA GLN A 127 1.41 -7.27 4.55
C GLN A 127 1.41 -5.84 4.00
N ALA A 128 0.38 -5.42 3.23
CA ALA A 128 0.39 -4.13 2.53
C ALA A 128 0.68 -2.94 3.45
N ALA A 129 -0.02 -2.88 4.57
CA ALA A 129 0.13 -1.81 5.56
C ALA A 129 1.53 -1.78 6.18
N ARG A 130 2.12 -2.96 6.45
CA ARG A 130 3.47 -3.08 6.99
C ARG A 130 4.50 -2.60 5.97
N GLN A 131 4.39 -3.03 4.72
CA GLN A 131 5.33 -2.66 3.67
C GLN A 131 5.30 -1.15 3.41
N TRP A 132 4.11 -0.54 3.41
CA TRP A 132 4.00 0.91 3.37
C TRP A 132 4.66 1.58 4.59
N SER A 133 4.33 1.13 5.80
CA SER A 133 4.88 1.73 7.03
C SER A 133 6.41 1.68 7.05
N ASN A 134 7.01 0.58 6.61
CA ASN A 134 8.46 0.45 6.46
C ASN A 134 9.02 1.44 5.44
N LYS A 135 8.42 1.52 4.25
CA LYS A 135 8.86 2.42 3.17
C LYS A 135 8.80 3.89 3.60
N LEU A 136 7.70 4.29 4.23
CA LEU A 136 7.52 5.64 4.75
C LEU A 136 8.53 5.94 5.86
N SER A 137 8.71 5.02 6.82
CA SER A 137 9.64 5.19 7.93
C SER A 137 11.07 5.39 7.41
N GLN A 138 11.50 4.57 6.44
CA GLN A 138 12.82 4.69 5.82
C GLN A 138 12.97 6.03 5.09
N HIS A 139 11.96 6.43 4.30
CA HIS A 139 12.00 7.70 3.58
C HIS A 139 12.09 8.90 4.54
N LEU A 140 11.31 8.89 5.63
CA LEU A 140 11.37 9.94 6.65
C LEU A 140 12.73 9.95 7.38
N ASP A 141 13.30 8.77 7.65
CA ASP A 141 14.63 8.64 8.24
C ASP A 141 15.72 9.27 7.35
N ASP A 142 15.67 9.00 6.05
CA ASP A 142 16.57 9.57 5.05
C ASP A 142 16.44 11.11 4.95
N GLN A 143 15.24 11.65 5.22
CA GLN A 143 14.97 13.10 5.29
C GLN A 143 15.33 13.73 6.65
N GLY A 144 15.95 12.96 7.56
CA GLY A 144 16.43 13.41 8.86
C GLY A 144 15.39 13.40 9.97
N PHE A 145 14.20 12.87 9.74
CA PHE A 145 13.24 12.62 10.81
C PHE A 145 13.64 11.37 11.60
N LYS A 146 13.28 11.30 12.88
CA LYS A 146 13.49 10.12 13.70
C LYS A 146 12.19 9.70 14.36
N SER A 147 11.93 8.39 14.35
CA SER A 147 10.77 7.80 15.01
C SER A 147 10.87 7.98 16.53
N SER A 148 9.74 8.32 17.15
CA SER A 148 9.64 8.52 18.60
C SER A 148 9.60 7.19 19.35
N ALA A 149 10.34 7.10 20.47
CA ALA A 149 10.28 5.93 21.34
C ALA A 149 8.90 5.73 22.01
N ALA A 150 8.09 6.79 22.11
CA ALA A 150 6.76 6.74 22.71
C ALA A 150 5.70 6.18 21.74
N ASP A 151 5.88 6.43 20.43
CA ASP A 151 4.97 5.99 19.38
C ASP A 151 5.73 5.87 18.04
N PRO A 152 5.84 4.66 17.47
CA PRO A 152 6.59 4.43 16.24
C PRO A 152 5.99 5.13 15.01
N CYS A 153 4.73 5.59 15.07
CA CYS A 153 4.10 6.36 14.00
C CYS A 153 4.38 7.87 14.08
N VAL A 154 5.03 8.34 15.14
CA VAL A 154 5.37 9.75 15.31
C VAL A 154 6.83 9.96 14.92
N PHE A 155 7.06 10.90 14.02
CA PHE A 155 8.39 11.25 13.53
C PHE A 155 8.70 12.70 13.88
N VAL A 156 9.90 12.93 14.43
CA VAL A 156 10.35 14.27 14.85
C VAL A 156 11.64 14.60 14.13
N ARG A 157 11.73 15.81 13.59
CA ARG A 157 12.96 16.39 13.06
C ARG A 157 13.24 17.69 13.78
N VAL A 158 14.40 17.79 14.40
CA VAL A 158 14.85 19.04 15.05
C VAL A 158 15.76 19.77 14.06
N THR A 159 15.27 20.87 13.52
CA THR A 159 16.08 21.84 12.79
C THR A 159 16.67 22.81 13.79
N ARG A 160 17.99 22.79 13.98
CA ARG A 160 18.66 23.91 14.67
C ARG A 160 18.75 25.05 13.68
N GLU A 161 18.12 26.18 13.99
CA GLU A 161 18.45 27.44 13.34
C GLU A 161 19.82 27.89 13.87
N GLU A 162 20.77 28.11 12.96
CA GLU A 162 22.03 28.82 13.25
C GLU A 162 21.83 30.34 13.15
#